data_AF-A0A846R5T7-F1
#
_entry.id   AF-A0A846R5T7-F1
#
_cell.length_a   1.000
_cell.length_b   1.000
_cell.length_c   1.000
_cell.angle_alpha   90.00
_cell.angle_beta   90.00
_cell.angle_gamma   90.00
#
_symmetry.space_group_name_H-M   'P 1'
#
loop_
_entity.id
_entity.type
_entity.pdbx_description
1 polymer ?
#
loop_
_entity_poly.entity_id
_entity_poly.type
_entity_poly.pdbx_seq_one_letter_code
_entity_poly.pdbx_strand_id
1 'polypeptide(L)'
;MTLIVAKIKEDKIKIVSDSKITDEAAVRNNPLFGNLKTIILSPDTCIGYAGKVYFAEKVLDEFYGEKIKNFKELFNRCGQLHHESNFKTDFILATLFDNKPVIYKISEGKMFLDHINLWIGDIEGFNKYQSEYHNKKNTNKADFARMDIAFSEVIKDEKIPSVSDFRIGIDTVFHEELKSLIFIYEFKAEFSFANQIIKARSGKQLNPIKVGGAEIGGYGICYLRSVNVYEPGVAIHFPQGGFGMLFCPKINHNKAIIIKENDGEGFAKKVWSLYKIALEGIVLKDGFAFKYIVNKN
;
A
#
# COMPACT_ATOMS: atom_id res chain seq x y z
N MET A 1 -10.76 -3.28 -12.73
CA MET A 1 -10.28 -1.89 -12.56
C MET A 1 -9.81 -1.65 -11.13
N THR A 2 -9.20 -0.50 -10.87
CA THR A 2 -8.49 -0.10 -9.62
C THR A 2 -8.64 1.40 -9.45
N LEU A 3 -8.38 1.97 -8.28
CA LEU A 3 -8.17 3.41 -8.13
C LEU A 3 -6.77 3.70 -7.59
N ILE A 4 -6.09 4.66 -8.19
CA ILE A 4 -4.87 5.26 -7.63
C ILE A 4 -5.03 6.76 -7.61
N VAL A 5 -4.75 7.40 -6.48
CA VAL A 5 -4.73 8.85 -6.33
C VAL A 5 -3.38 9.29 -5.80
N ALA A 6 -2.75 10.25 -6.46
CA ALA A 6 -1.46 10.84 -6.09
C ALA A 6 -1.60 12.35 -5.91
N LYS A 7 -0.92 12.89 -4.90
CA LYS A 7 -0.96 14.31 -4.55
C LYS A 7 0.40 14.82 -4.10
N ILE A 8 0.72 16.05 -4.52
CA ILE A 8 1.79 16.87 -3.97
C ILE A 8 1.18 17.90 -3.01
N LYS A 9 1.73 18.00 -1.80
CA LYS A 9 1.40 19.04 -0.82
C LYS A 9 2.62 19.34 0.03
N GLU A 10 3.01 20.62 0.15
CA GLU A 10 4.12 21.08 1.01
C GLU A 10 5.40 20.26 0.77
N ASP A 11 5.80 20.17 -0.50
CA ASP A 11 6.98 19.42 -0.97
C ASP A 11 6.98 17.91 -0.69
N LYS A 12 5.84 17.34 -0.31
CA LYS A 12 5.67 15.90 -0.10
C LYS A 12 4.71 15.30 -1.11
N ILE A 13 4.93 14.02 -1.42
CA ILE A 13 4.03 13.21 -2.24
C ILE A 13 3.31 12.23 -1.32
N LYS A 14 1.99 12.09 -1.54
CA LYS A 14 1.20 10.98 -1.03
C LYS A 14 0.53 10.26 -2.19
N ILE A 15 0.55 8.93 -2.16
CA ILE A 15 -0.12 8.06 -3.10
C ILE A 15 -0.95 7.04 -2.33
N VAL A 16 -2.21 6.91 -2.67
CA VAL A 16 -3.11 5.90 -2.12
C VAL A 16 -3.66 5.02 -3.23
N SER A 17 -3.70 3.72 -2.99
CA SER A 17 -4.20 2.72 -3.93
C SER A 17 -4.90 1.57 -3.22
N ASP A 18 -5.67 0.79 -3.99
CA ASP A 18 -6.25 -0.47 -3.57
C ASP A 18 -5.42 -1.66 -4.08
N SER A 19 -5.59 -2.84 -3.49
CA SER A 19 -4.80 -4.04 -3.83
C SER A 19 -5.55 -5.10 -4.64
N LYS A 20 -6.85 -4.89 -4.91
CA LYS A 20 -7.69 -5.90 -5.58
C LYS A 20 -7.29 -6.16 -7.03
N ILE A 21 -7.03 -7.41 -7.39
CA ILE A 21 -6.92 -7.78 -8.80
C ILE A 21 -8.32 -8.09 -9.34
N THR A 22 -8.68 -7.41 -10.43
CA THR A 22 -9.91 -7.69 -11.19
C THR A 22 -9.50 -7.99 -12.62
N ASP A 23 -9.19 -9.26 -12.87
CA ASP A 23 -8.94 -9.77 -14.21
C ASP A 23 -10.09 -10.71 -14.58
N GLU A 24 -10.80 -10.40 -15.66
CA GLU A 24 -11.94 -11.19 -16.16
C GLU A 24 -11.54 -12.62 -16.53
N ALA A 25 -10.26 -12.85 -16.88
CA ALA A 25 -9.71 -14.17 -17.14
C ALA A 25 -9.19 -14.87 -15.87
N ALA A 26 -8.93 -14.13 -14.80
CA ALA A 26 -8.51 -14.69 -13.53
C ALA A 26 -9.72 -15.01 -12.66
N VAL A 27 -9.97 -16.28 -12.41
CA VAL A 27 -10.94 -16.79 -11.42
C VAL A 27 -10.50 -16.47 -9.97
N ARG A 28 -9.93 -15.28 -9.71
CA ARG A 28 -9.21 -14.94 -8.48
C ARG A 28 -9.94 -13.84 -7.71
N ASN A 29 -11.08 -14.20 -7.13
CA ASN A 29 -11.82 -13.36 -6.18
C ASN A 29 -11.30 -13.50 -4.72
N ASN A 30 -10.09 -13.99 -4.51
CA ASN A 30 -9.54 -14.18 -3.16
C ASN A 30 -8.58 -13.01 -2.82
N PRO A 31 -8.83 -12.25 -1.73
CA PRO A 31 -7.98 -11.13 -1.29
C PRO A 31 -6.51 -11.50 -1.09
N LEU A 32 -6.21 -12.79 -0.85
CA LEU A 32 -4.84 -13.32 -0.74
C LEU A 32 -4.06 -13.28 -2.07
N PHE A 33 -4.74 -13.02 -3.18
CA PHE A 33 -4.13 -12.82 -4.50
C PHE A 33 -4.04 -11.35 -4.89
N GLY A 34 -4.26 -10.40 -3.96
CA GLY A 34 -3.99 -9.00 -4.22
C GLY A 34 -2.57 -8.77 -4.76
N ASN A 35 -2.37 -7.69 -5.51
CA ASN A 35 -1.04 -7.23 -5.93
C ASN A 35 -0.88 -5.74 -5.64
N LEU A 36 0.36 -5.30 -5.45
CA LEU A 36 0.67 -3.88 -5.30
C LEU A 36 0.50 -3.19 -6.63
N LYS A 37 -0.42 -2.22 -6.69
CA LYS A 37 -0.62 -1.39 -7.88
C LYS A 37 0.19 -0.12 -7.83
N THR A 38 0.73 0.22 -6.66
CA THR A 38 1.70 1.29 -6.45
C THR A 38 2.96 0.71 -5.82
N ILE A 39 4.07 0.84 -6.54
CA ILE A 39 5.34 0.19 -6.26
C ILE A 39 6.42 1.26 -6.14
N ILE A 40 7.11 1.26 -4.99
CA ILE A 40 8.36 2.01 -4.84
C ILE A 40 9.44 1.20 -5.56
N LEU A 41 10.09 1.82 -6.55
CA LEU A 41 11.13 1.19 -7.36
C LEU A 41 12.53 1.48 -6.79
N SER A 42 12.71 2.69 -6.28
CA SER A 42 13.91 3.20 -5.62
C SER A 42 13.48 4.22 -4.55
N PRO A 43 14.37 4.64 -3.64
CA PRO A 43 14.01 5.63 -2.62
C PRO A 43 13.42 6.92 -3.19
N ASP A 44 13.73 7.28 -4.42
CA ASP A 44 13.30 8.50 -5.09
C ASP A 44 12.30 8.29 -6.22
N THR A 45 11.85 7.06 -6.51
CA THR A 45 10.95 6.77 -7.64
C THR A 45 9.86 5.76 -7.27
N CYS A 46 8.62 6.08 -7.61
CA CYS A 46 7.46 5.21 -7.46
C CYS A 46 6.67 5.14 -8.77
N ILE A 47 6.12 3.96 -9.07
CA ILE A 47 5.21 3.71 -10.19
C ILE A 47 3.85 3.24 -9.67
N GLY A 48 2.78 3.80 -10.22
CA GLY A 48 1.41 3.33 -10.05
C GLY A 48 0.83 2.91 -11.40
N TYR A 49 -0.01 1.88 -11.45
CA TYR A 49 -0.64 1.44 -12.69
C TYR A 49 -2.11 1.03 -12.52
N ALA A 50 -2.91 1.25 -13.56
CA ALA A 50 -4.30 0.86 -13.62
C ALA A 50 -4.66 0.28 -14.98
N GLY A 51 -5.38 -0.85 -15.02
CA GLY A 51 -5.79 -1.50 -16.25
C GLY A 51 -5.20 -2.90 -16.42
N LYS A 52 -4.68 -3.23 -17.60
CA LYS A 52 -4.17 -4.59 -17.90
C LYS A 52 -2.82 -4.85 -17.22
N VAL A 53 -2.85 -5.70 -16.19
CA VAL A 53 -1.70 -6.03 -15.33
C VAL A 53 -0.47 -6.47 -16.13
N TYR A 54 -0.65 -7.27 -17.19
CA TYR A 54 0.43 -7.73 -18.06
C TYR A 54 1.40 -6.62 -18.54
N PHE A 55 0.87 -5.43 -18.90
CA PHE A 55 1.73 -4.34 -19.36
C PHE A 55 2.49 -3.68 -18.21
N ALA A 56 1.93 -3.68 -17.00
CA ALA A 56 2.65 -3.23 -15.81
C ALA A 56 3.75 -4.24 -15.39
N GLU A 57 3.46 -5.54 -15.47
CA GLU A 57 4.46 -6.58 -15.19
C GLU A 57 5.65 -6.48 -16.14
N LYS A 58 5.43 -6.20 -17.44
CA LYS A 58 6.51 -5.96 -18.40
C LYS A 58 7.48 -4.86 -17.97
N VAL A 59 6.99 -3.70 -17.53
CA VAL A 59 7.88 -2.60 -17.13
C VAL A 59 8.64 -2.94 -15.85
N LEU A 60 8.02 -3.70 -14.93
CA LEU A 60 8.67 -4.17 -13.71
C LEU A 60 9.74 -5.23 -14.01
N ASP A 61 9.46 -6.18 -14.89
CA ASP A 61 10.44 -7.17 -15.38
C ASP A 61 11.64 -6.48 -16.04
N GLU A 62 11.41 -5.45 -16.84
CA GLU A 62 12.47 -4.69 -17.48
C GLU A 62 13.26 -3.83 -16.48
N PHE A 63 12.61 -3.26 -15.47
CA PHE A 63 13.27 -2.50 -14.41
C PHE A 63 14.14 -3.40 -13.51
N TYR A 64 13.57 -4.46 -12.95
CA TYR A 64 14.31 -5.39 -12.09
C TYR A 64 15.31 -6.25 -12.85
N GLY A 65 15.13 -6.42 -14.17
CA GLY A 65 16.10 -7.02 -15.08
C GLY A 65 17.17 -6.06 -15.60
N GLU A 66 17.30 -4.86 -15.01
CA GLU A 66 18.32 -3.85 -15.33
C GLU A 66 18.32 -3.32 -16.78
N LYS A 67 17.21 -3.48 -17.50
CA LYS A 67 17.02 -2.92 -18.86
C LYS A 67 16.62 -1.45 -18.83
N ILE A 68 15.99 -1.01 -17.74
CA ILE A 68 15.65 0.38 -17.46
C ILE A 68 16.60 0.91 -16.39
N LYS A 69 17.43 1.89 -16.73
CA LYS A 69 18.53 2.36 -15.87
C LYS A 69 18.24 3.69 -15.17
N ASN A 70 17.25 4.43 -15.65
CA ASN A 70 16.94 5.77 -15.14
C ASN A 70 15.47 6.11 -15.36
N PHE A 71 15.04 7.21 -14.71
CA PHE A 71 13.65 7.67 -14.78
C PHE A 71 13.20 7.98 -16.21
N LYS A 72 14.06 8.54 -17.07
CA LYS A 72 13.69 8.88 -18.45
C LYS A 72 13.35 7.63 -19.26
N GLU A 73 14.15 6.57 -19.13
CA GLU A 73 13.87 5.27 -19.74
C GLU A 73 12.57 4.67 -19.20
N LEU A 74 12.35 4.73 -17.88
CA LEU A 74 11.11 4.26 -17.24
C LEU A 74 9.88 5.00 -17.80
N PHE A 75 9.94 6.32 -17.83
CA PHE A 75 8.87 7.18 -18.32
C PHE A 75 8.52 6.89 -19.78
N ASN A 76 9.54 6.82 -20.65
CA ASN A 76 9.36 6.50 -22.06
C ASN A 76 8.76 5.10 -22.24
N ARG A 77 9.20 4.13 -21.43
CA ARG A 77 8.72 2.76 -21.53
C ARG A 77 7.27 2.63 -21.09
N CYS A 78 6.86 3.29 -20.02
CA CYS A 78 5.45 3.38 -19.62
C CYS A 78 4.59 4.02 -20.74
N GLY A 79 5.10 5.04 -21.42
CA GLY A 79 4.43 5.65 -22.58
C GLY A 79 4.22 4.67 -23.74
N GLN A 80 5.25 3.90 -24.07
CA GLN A 80 5.17 2.84 -25.10
C GLN A 80 4.15 1.77 -24.70
N LEU A 81 4.20 1.26 -23.47
CA LEU A 81 3.30 0.22 -22.99
C LEU A 81 1.85 0.70 -22.90
N HIS A 82 1.62 1.97 -22.57
CA HIS A 82 0.30 2.58 -22.66
C HIS A 82 -0.26 2.49 -24.09
N HIS A 83 0.57 2.81 -25.09
CA HIS A 83 0.19 2.69 -26.51
C HIS A 83 0.01 1.23 -26.95
N GLU A 84 0.96 0.34 -26.64
CA GLU A 84 0.88 -1.10 -26.93
C GLU A 84 -0.37 -1.75 -26.32
N SER A 85 -0.85 -1.22 -25.18
CA SER A 85 -2.07 -1.69 -24.52
C SER A 85 -3.36 -1.21 -25.19
N ASN A 86 -3.28 -0.46 -26.30
CA ASN A 86 -4.39 0.28 -26.89
C ASN A 86 -5.05 1.24 -25.89
N PHE A 87 -4.22 1.96 -25.12
CA PHE A 87 -4.65 2.92 -24.11
C PHE A 87 -5.53 2.29 -23.00
N LYS A 88 -5.27 1.01 -22.66
CA LYS A 88 -5.99 0.26 -21.62
C LYS A 88 -5.19 0.07 -20.34
N THR A 89 -3.96 0.56 -20.29
CA THR A 89 -3.11 0.55 -19.10
C THR A 89 -2.57 1.95 -18.88
N ASP A 90 -2.97 2.57 -17.78
CA ASP A 90 -2.55 3.90 -17.39
C ASP A 90 -1.46 3.81 -16.32
N PHE A 91 -0.61 4.83 -16.27
CA PHE A 91 0.49 4.91 -15.32
C PHE A 91 0.51 6.25 -14.59
N ILE A 92 0.84 6.21 -13.30
CA ILE A 92 1.33 7.35 -12.54
C ILE A 92 2.80 7.09 -12.22
N LEU A 93 3.65 8.08 -12.48
CA LEU A 93 5.06 8.02 -12.10
C LEU A 93 5.32 9.18 -11.14
N ALA A 94 5.86 8.87 -9.97
CA ALA A 94 6.21 9.86 -8.96
C ALA A 94 7.71 9.79 -8.71
N THR A 95 8.36 10.94 -8.63
CA THR A 95 9.82 11.03 -8.46
C THR A 95 10.22 12.25 -7.64
N LEU A 96 11.42 12.20 -7.07
CA LEU A 96 12.01 13.26 -6.24
C LEU A 96 13.29 13.81 -6.90
N PHE A 97 13.13 14.60 -7.96
CA PHE A 97 14.26 15.24 -8.64
C PHE A 97 14.88 16.32 -7.76
N ASP A 98 16.13 16.14 -7.34
CA ASP A 98 16.82 17.07 -6.43
C ASP A 98 15.98 17.39 -5.18
N ASN A 99 15.36 16.37 -4.58
CA ASN A 99 14.40 16.48 -3.47
C ASN A 99 13.11 17.26 -3.78
N LYS A 100 12.83 17.56 -5.05
CA LYS A 100 11.57 18.21 -5.46
C LYS A 100 10.58 17.16 -5.95
N PRO A 101 9.37 17.11 -5.37
CA PRO A 101 8.37 16.17 -5.78
C PRO A 101 7.83 16.50 -7.16
N VAL A 102 7.76 15.49 -8.02
CA VAL A 102 7.10 15.56 -9.32
C VAL A 102 6.24 14.32 -9.51
N ILE A 103 5.02 14.53 -10.01
CA ILE A 103 4.12 13.45 -10.41
C ILE A 103 3.72 13.63 -11.87
N TYR A 104 3.72 12.51 -12.58
CA TYR A 104 3.36 12.41 -13.98
C TYR A 104 2.22 11.40 -14.15
N LYS A 105 1.32 11.65 -15.10
CA LYS A 105 0.29 10.69 -15.51
C LYS A 105 0.40 10.41 -17.00
N ILE A 106 0.31 9.14 -17.37
CA ILE A 106 0.19 8.65 -18.74
C ILE A 106 -1.16 7.95 -18.82
N SER A 107 -2.12 8.57 -19.53
CA SER A 107 -3.50 8.10 -19.63
C SER A 107 -4.19 8.77 -20.81
N GLU A 108 -5.24 8.16 -21.36
CA GLU A 108 -6.03 8.71 -22.47
C GLU A 108 -5.21 9.10 -23.71
N GLY A 109 -4.12 8.37 -23.99
CA GLY A 109 -3.19 8.68 -25.08
C GLY A 109 -2.35 9.94 -24.87
N LYS A 110 -2.37 10.52 -23.67
CA LYS A 110 -1.70 11.79 -23.33
C LYS A 110 -0.76 11.62 -22.15
N MET A 111 0.18 12.56 -22.06
CA MET A 111 1.05 12.73 -20.90
C MET A 111 0.65 14.03 -20.18
N PHE A 112 0.43 13.92 -18.88
CA PHE A 112 0.10 15.04 -18.00
C PHE A 112 1.30 15.25 -17.08
N LEU A 113 1.89 16.44 -17.16
CA LEU A 113 3.12 16.82 -16.44
C LEU A 113 2.79 17.94 -15.43
N ASP A 114 3.60 18.06 -14.39
CA ASP A 114 3.59 19.20 -13.44
C ASP A 114 2.25 19.48 -12.75
N HIS A 115 1.45 18.44 -12.51
CA HIS A 115 0.23 18.55 -11.72
C HIS A 115 0.46 18.21 -10.25
N ILE A 116 -0.27 18.86 -9.35
CA ILE A 116 -0.20 18.58 -7.91
C ILE A 116 -1.22 17.54 -7.45
N ASN A 117 -2.21 17.17 -8.26
CA ASN A 117 -3.17 16.10 -7.98
C ASN A 117 -3.41 15.32 -9.26
N LEU A 118 -3.22 14.00 -9.21
CA LEU A 118 -3.44 13.10 -10.34
C LEU A 118 -4.13 11.83 -9.84
N TRP A 119 -4.88 11.18 -10.72
CA TRP A 119 -5.51 9.90 -10.46
C TRP A 119 -5.60 9.09 -11.76
N ILE A 120 -5.69 7.77 -11.63
CA ILE A 120 -5.94 6.83 -12.72
C ILE A 120 -6.87 5.72 -12.24
N GLY A 121 -7.58 5.09 -13.19
CA GLY A 121 -8.41 3.91 -12.94
C GLY A 121 -9.91 4.20 -12.88
N ASP A 122 -10.59 3.71 -11.85
CA ASP A 122 -12.04 3.65 -11.76
C ASP A 122 -12.66 5.04 -11.49
N ILE A 123 -13.45 5.51 -12.44
CA ILE A 123 -14.08 6.84 -12.38
C ILE A 123 -15.14 6.94 -11.28
N GLU A 124 -15.90 5.88 -11.02
CA GLU A 124 -16.91 5.87 -9.95
C GLU A 124 -16.24 5.90 -8.58
N GLY A 125 -15.17 5.09 -8.43
CA GLY A 125 -14.25 5.14 -7.30
C GLY A 125 -13.69 6.55 -7.07
N PHE A 126 -13.20 7.20 -8.12
CA PHE A 126 -12.66 8.55 -8.01
C PHE A 126 -13.73 9.59 -7.64
N ASN A 127 -14.94 9.49 -8.19
CA ASN A 127 -16.04 10.40 -7.84
C ASN A 127 -16.43 10.28 -6.36
N LYS A 128 -16.50 9.05 -5.84
CA LYS A 128 -16.72 8.78 -4.41
C LYS A 128 -15.58 9.33 -3.57
N TYR A 129 -14.32 9.08 -3.97
CA TYR A 129 -13.14 9.65 -3.32
C TYR A 129 -13.23 11.17 -3.22
N GLN A 130 -13.53 11.85 -4.33
CA GLN A 130 -13.64 13.31 -4.36
C GLN A 130 -14.73 13.83 -3.41
N SER A 131 -15.90 13.18 -3.38
CA SER A 131 -16.98 13.52 -2.45
C SER A 131 -16.54 13.43 -0.99
N GLU A 132 -15.90 12.33 -0.61
CA GLU A 132 -15.46 12.11 0.78
C GLU A 132 -14.26 12.97 1.18
N TYR A 133 -13.34 13.23 0.24
CA TYR A 133 -12.20 14.11 0.44
C TYR A 133 -12.66 15.54 0.73
N HIS A 134 -13.67 16.04 0.00
CA HIS A 134 -14.25 17.38 0.19
C HIS A 134 -15.38 17.43 1.23
N ASN A 135 -15.66 16.33 1.92
CA ASN A 135 -16.68 16.28 2.96
C ASN A 135 -16.38 17.29 4.08
N LYS A 136 -17.35 18.16 4.39
CA LYS A 136 -17.21 19.23 5.41
C LYS A 136 -16.83 18.71 6.79
N LYS A 137 -17.15 17.45 7.11
CA LYS A 137 -16.78 16.81 8.38
C LYS A 137 -15.27 16.58 8.53
N ASN A 138 -14.54 16.55 7.41
CA ASN A 138 -13.11 16.22 7.36
C ASN A 138 -12.21 17.44 7.11
N THR A 139 -12.77 18.65 6.96
CA THR A 139 -12.01 19.86 6.56
C THR A 139 -11.00 20.33 7.60
N ASN A 140 -11.18 19.94 8.87
CA ASN A 140 -10.23 20.21 9.96
C ASN A 140 -9.06 19.23 10.00
N LYS A 141 -9.05 18.18 9.17
CA LYS A 141 -7.97 17.20 9.09
C LYS A 141 -6.90 17.68 8.11
N ALA A 142 -5.65 17.29 8.38
CA ALA A 142 -4.54 17.50 7.46
C ALA A 142 -4.84 16.86 6.08
N ASP A 143 -4.27 17.43 5.02
CA ASP A 143 -4.60 17.09 3.64
C ASP A 143 -4.44 15.58 3.35
N PHE A 144 -3.30 15.01 3.74
CA PHE A 144 -2.99 13.58 3.58
C PHE A 144 -3.87 12.67 4.44
N ALA A 145 -4.28 13.11 5.63
CA ALA A 145 -5.24 12.38 6.44
C ALA A 145 -6.64 12.38 5.80
N ARG A 146 -7.01 13.44 5.07
CA ARG A 146 -8.26 13.48 4.28
C ARG A 146 -8.19 12.51 3.10
N MET A 147 -7.06 12.40 2.42
CA MET A 147 -6.86 11.38 1.36
C MET A 147 -7.08 9.98 1.92
N ASP A 148 -6.49 9.69 3.07
CA ASP A 148 -6.60 8.41 3.77
C ASP A 148 -8.04 8.03 4.12
N ILE A 149 -8.78 8.98 4.71
CA ILE A 149 -10.18 8.80 5.07
C ILE A 149 -11.01 8.57 3.81
N ALA A 150 -10.88 9.46 2.82
CA ALA A 150 -11.65 9.40 1.59
C ALA A 150 -11.46 8.08 0.84
N PHE A 151 -10.22 7.62 0.71
CA PHE A 151 -9.93 6.35 0.02
C PHE A 151 -10.43 5.14 0.82
N SER A 152 -10.37 5.19 2.15
CA SER A 152 -10.91 4.12 2.99
C SER A 152 -12.43 3.99 2.85
N GLU A 153 -13.14 5.10 2.68
CA GLU A 153 -14.59 5.09 2.41
C GLU A 153 -14.93 4.55 1.01
N VAL A 154 -14.04 4.71 0.02
CA VAL A 154 -14.20 4.06 -1.30
C VAL A 154 -14.08 2.54 -1.16
N ILE A 155 -13.06 2.04 -0.45
CA ILE A 155 -12.85 0.59 -0.26
C ILE A 155 -14.05 -0.07 0.47
N LYS A 156 -14.68 0.64 1.40
CA LYS A 156 -15.85 0.16 2.14
C LYS A 156 -17.14 0.17 1.31
N ASP A 157 -17.17 0.87 0.19
CA ASP A 157 -18.37 0.98 -0.63
C ASP A 157 -18.51 -0.23 -1.56
N GLU A 158 -19.32 -1.20 -1.15
CA GLU A 158 -19.58 -2.43 -1.91
C GLU A 158 -20.17 -2.18 -3.32
N LYS A 159 -20.67 -0.97 -3.59
CA LYS A 159 -21.17 -0.58 -4.92
C LYS A 159 -20.05 -0.33 -5.93
N ILE A 160 -18.81 -0.21 -5.48
CA ILE A 160 -17.62 -0.01 -6.33
C ILE A 160 -16.73 -1.26 -6.20
N PRO A 161 -17.17 -2.42 -6.72
CA PRO A 161 -16.49 -3.69 -6.48
C PRO A 161 -15.09 -3.77 -7.13
N SER A 162 -14.74 -2.84 -8.01
CA SER A 162 -13.43 -2.72 -8.64
C SER A 162 -12.36 -2.21 -7.69
N VAL A 163 -12.70 -1.50 -6.60
CA VAL A 163 -11.75 -0.90 -5.66
C VAL A 163 -11.97 -1.53 -4.28
N SER A 164 -11.07 -2.42 -3.84
CA SER A 164 -11.28 -3.13 -2.57
C SER A 164 -10.01 -3.76 -1.97
N ASP A 165 -10.20 -4.73 -1.09
CA ASP A 165 -9.20 -5.47 -0.30
C ASP A 165 -8.48 -4.55 0.69
N PHE A 166 -7.23 -4.21 0.42
CA PHE A 166 -6.39 -3.42 1.32
C PHE A 166 -6.00 -2.09 0.70
N ARG A 167 -6.08 -1.02 1.50
CA ARG A 167 -5.50 0.29 1.17
C ARG A 167 -3.99 0.22 1.32
N ILE A 168 -3.27 0.51 0.25
CA ILE A 168 -1.83 0.73 0.27
C ILE A 168 -1.58 2.24 0.20
N GLY A 169 -0.82 2.75 1.15
CA GLY A 169 -0.38 4.15 1.18
C GLY A 169 1.13 4.23 0.99
N ILE A 170 1.57 5.23 0.23
CA ILE A 170 2.97 5.61 0.06
C ILE A 170 3.07 7.10 0.37
N ASP A 171 3.99 7.45 1.25
CA ASP A 171 4.29 8.83 1.61
C ASP A 171 5.77 9.13 1.35
N THR A 172 6.09 10.39 1.14
CA THR A 172 7.50 10.84 1.19
C THR A 172 7.86 11.35 2.57
N VAL A 173 8.99 10.89 3.10
CA VAL A 173 9.57 11.37 4.37
C VAL A 173 11.01 11.82 4.18
N PHE A 174 11.48 12.69 5.06
CA PHE A 174 12.90 13.01 5.11
C PHE A 174 13.68 11.86 5.75
N HIS A 175 14.71 11.38 5.07
CA HIS A 175 15.60 10.34 5.55
C HIS A 175 16.93 10.95 6.01
N GLU A 176 17.19 10.90 7.30
CA GLU A 176 18.34 11.57 7.92
C GLU A 176 19.69 11.15 7.32
N GLU A 177 19.90 9.85 7.09
CA GLU A 177 21.18 9.35 6.59
C GLU A 177 21.43 9.72 5.12
N LEU A 178 20.36 9.79 4.32
CA LEU A 178 20.45 10.13 2.90
C LEU A 178 20.37 11.65 2.67
N LYS A 179 19.96 12.41 3.70
CA LYS A 179 19.70 13.85 3.64
C LYS A 179 18.76 14.22 2.49
N SER A 180 17.79 13.36 2.22
CA SER A 180 16.88 13.46 1.09
C SER A 180 15.47 13.09 1.51
N LEU A 181 14.47 13.57 0.76
CA LEU A 181 13.16 12.95 0.80
C LEU A 181 13.27 11.56 0.15
N ILE A 182 12.50 10.61 0.66
CA ILE A 182 12.36 9.27 0.09
C ILE A 182 10.91 8.82 0.14
N PHE A 183 10.51 7.95 -0.78
CA PHE A 183 9.26 7.21 -0.70
C PHE A 183 9.36 6.07 0.30
N ILE A 184 8.32 5.93 1.12
CA ILE A 184 8.14 4.78 2.01
C ILE A 184 6.69 4.31 1.95
N TYR A 185 6.47 3.01 2.17
CA TYR A 185 5.13 2.53 2.46
C TYR A 185 4.66 3.04 3.82
N GLU A 186 3.37 3.26 3.95
CA GLU A 186 2.73 3.45 5.25
C GLU A 186 2.67 2.13 6.00
N PHE A 187 2.95 2.17 7.29
CA PHE A 187 2.55 1.12 8.21
C PHE A 187 1.39 1.64 9.07
N LYS A 188 0.48 0.74 9.45
CA LYS A 188 -0.68 1.03 10.29
C LYS A 188 -1.15 -0.26 10.93
N ALA A 189 -2.02 -0.15 11.92
CA ALA A 189 -2.69 -1.32 12.46
C ALA A 189 -4.17 -1.03 12.70
N GLU A 190 -5.01 -1.98 12.31
CA GLU A 190 -6.47 -1.89 12.37
C GLU A 190 -6.98 -3.01 13.26
N PHE A 191 -7.81 -2.66 14.25
CA PHE A 191 -8.33 -3.63 15.20
C PHE A 191 -9.82 -3.41 15.44
N SER A 192 -10.58 -4.48 15.30
CA SER A 192 -11.96 -4.57 15.78
C SER A 192 -11.96 -5.38 17.05
N PHE A 193 -12.30 -4.72 18.16
CA PHE A 193 -12.52 -5.38 19.43
C PHE A 193 -13.98 -5.83 19.49
N ALA A 194 -14.20 -7.14 19.38
CA ALA A 194 -15.53 -7.71 19.51
C ALA A 194 -16.18 -7.32 20.84
N ASN A 195 -17.52 -7.25 20.84
CA ASN A 195 -18.31 -7.14 22.07
C ASN A 195 -17.99 -8.33 22.97
N GLN A 196 -17.42 -8.05 24.14
CA GLN A 196 -16.98 -9.08 25.09
C GLN A 196 -17.29 -8.66 26.52
N ILE A 197 -17.65 -9.64 27.36
CA ILE A 197 -17.87 -9.41 28.79
C ILE A 197 -16.54 -9.53 29.52
N ILE A 198 -16.02 -8.42 30.02
CA ILE A 198 -14.79 -8.40 30.82
C ILE A 198 -15.16 -8.63 32.28
N LYS A 199 -14.78 -9.78 32.84
CA LYS A 199 -14.91 -10.05 34.28
C LYS A 199 -13.76 -9.37 35.03
N ALA A 200 -14.01 -8.19 35.58
CA ALA A 200 -13.06 -7.54 36.48
C ALA A 200 -12.94 -8.34 37.79
N ARG A 201 -11.77 -8.90 38.07
CA ARG A 201 -11.46 -9.49 39.38
C ARG A 201 -11.18 -8.36 40.37
N SER A 202 -11.68 -8.45 41.61
CA SER A 202 -11.36 -7.46 42.64
C SER A 202 -9.86 -7.54 43.01
N GLY A 203 -9.21 -6.38 43.16
CA GLY A 203 -7.78 -6.25 43.47
C GLY A 203 -6.94 -5.58 42.36
N LYS A 204 -5.65 -5.36 42.61
CA LYS A 204 -4.69 -4.68 41.70
C LYS A 204 -4.31 -5.49 40.43
N GLN A 205 -5.07 -6.52 40.05
CA GLN A 205 -4.74 -7.33 38.87
C GLN A 205 -5.27 -6.67 37.59
N LEU A 206 -4.36 -6.37 36.66
CA LEU A 206 -4.68 -5.92 35.32
C LEU A 206 -5.34 -7.07 34.54
N ASN A 207 -6.55 -6.83 34.01
CA ASN A 207 -7.23 -7.75 33.10
C ASN A 207 -7.08 -7.22 31.67
N PRO A 208 -6.23 -7.79 30.81
CA PRO A 208 -6.03 -7.29 29.46
C PRO A 208 -7.29 -7.49 28.62
N ILE A 209 -7.67 -6.45 27.88
CA ILE A 209 -8.71 -6.55 26.85
C ILE A 209 -8.10 -7.25 25.65
N LYS A 210 -8.64 -8.40 25.29
CA LYS A 210 -8.19 -9.13 24.10
C LYS A 210 -8.91 -8.56 22.88
N VAL A 211 -8.28 -8.60 21.71
CA VAL A 211 -8.95 -8.20 20.45
C VAL A 211 -10.17 -9.10 20.17
N GLY A 212 -10.12 -10.34 20.66
CA GLY A 212 -11.11 -11.36 20.35
C GLY A 212 -10.68 -12.19 19.14
N GLY A 213 -11.34 -13.34 18.97
CA GLY A 213 -11.20 -14.16 17.78
C GLY A 213 -12.28 -13.85 16.74
N ALA A 214 -12.13 -14.44 15.55
CA ALA A 214 -13.05 -14.27 14.44
C ALA A 214 -14.48 -14.72 14.80
N GLU A 215 -14.62 -15.70 15.70
CA GLU A 215 -15.89 -16.24 16.18
C GLU A 215 -16.79 -15.22 16.88
N ILE A 216 -16.22 -14.15 17.46
CA ILE A 216 -16.96 -13.05 18.06
C ILE A 216 -16.90 -11.76 17.23
N GLY A 217 -16.36 -11.82 16.01
CA GLY A 217 -16.19 -10.67 15.13
C GLY A 217 -14.97 -9.80 15.45
N GLY A 218 -14.04 -10.31 16.26
CA GLY A 218 -12.79 -9.62 16.60
C GLY A 218 -11.73 -9.91 15.54
N TYR A 219 -11.01 -8.88 15.10
CA TYR A 219 -9.92 -9.05 14.15
C TYR A 219 -8.84 -7.98 14.31
N GLY A 220 -7.63 -8.31 13.85
CA GLY A 220 -6.51 -7.40 13.72
C GLY A 220 -5.87 -7.51 12.35
N ILE A 221 -5.43 -6.38 11.81
CA ILE A 221 -4.65 -6.29 10.58
C ILE A 221 -3.47 -5.38 10.87
N CYS A 222 -2.26 -5.91 10.78
CA CYS A 222 -1.02 -5.18 11.05
C CYS A 222 -0.27 -4.99 9.72
N TYR A 223 -0.17 -3.75 9.26
CA TYR A 223 0.66 -3.38 8.12
C TYR A 223 2.05 -3.03 8.65
N LEU A 224 3.06 -3.61 8.02
CA LEU A 224 4.48 -3.48 8.30
C LEU A 224 5.16 -3.04 7.01
N ARG A 225 6.33 -2.42 7.10
CA ARG A 225 7.12 -2.05 5.92
C ARG A 225 8.57 -2.45 6.06
N SER A 226 9.24 -2.58 4.92
CA SER A 226 10.69 -2.77 4.87
C SER A 226 11.42 -1.58 5.49
N VAL A 227 12.44 -1.87 6.30
CA VAL A 227 13.38 -0.87 6.82
C VAL A 227 14.41 -0.48 5.75
N ASN A 228 14.72 -1.40 4.83
CA ASN A 228 15.66 -1.14 3.75
C ASN A 228 14.96 -0.38 2.61
N VAL A 229 15.32 0.88 2.44
CA VAL A 229 14.75 1.79 1.44
C VAL A 229 15.07 1.36 -0.01
N TYR A 230 16.11 0.55 -0.22
CA TYR A 230 16.47 -0.02 -1.52
C TYR A 230 15.83 -1.40 -1.77
N GLU A 231 15.14 -1.93 -0.77
CA GLU A 231 14.34 -3.15 -0.87
C GLU A 231 12.95 -2.87 -0.33
N PRO A 232 12.22 -1.94 -0.96
CA PRO A 232 10.93 -1.52 -0.47
C PRO A 232 9.97 -2.71 -0.49
N GLY A 233 9.15 -2.78 0.54
CA GLY A 233 8.14 -3.81 0.67
C GLY A 233 7.15 -3.44 1.77
N VAL A 234 5.95 -4.00 1.64
CA VAL A 234 4.90 -3.91 2.65
C VAL A 234 4.49 -5.33 3.02
N ALA A 235 4.23 -5.56 4.30
CA ALA A 235 3.71 -6.82 4.77
C ALA A 235 2.43 -6.60 5.55
N ILE A 236 1.45 -7.48 5.38
CA ILE A 236 0.16 -7.41 6.06
C ILE A 236 -0.01 -8.69 6.87
N HIS A 237 -0.04 -8.57 8.19
CA HIS A 237 -0.20 -9.69 9.11
C HIS A 237 -1.61 -9.72 9.68
N PHE A 238 -2.19 -10.93 9.74
CA PHE A 238 -3.53 -11.21 10.24
C PHE A 238 -3.40 -12.14 11.46
N PRO A 239 -3.24 -11.61 12.68
CA PRO A 239 -2.96 -12.42 13.87
C PRO A 239 -4.00 -13.51 14.11
N GLN A 240 -5.29 -13.19 14.00
CA GLN A 240 -6.39 -14.14 14.16
C GLN A 240 -6.48 -15.15 13.00
N GLY A 241 -6.04 -14.76 11.80
CA GLY A 241 -5.98 -15.64 10.65
C GLY A 241 -4.79 -16.62 10.71
N GLY A 242 -3.76 -16.29 11.49
CA GLY A 242 -2.57 -17.12 11.63
C GLY A 242 -1.60 -17.07 10.44
N PHE A 243 -1.63 -15.98 9.67
CA PHE A 243 -0.74 -15.79 8.54
C PHE A 243 -0.45 -14.31 8.28
N GLY A 244 0.57 -14.06 7.48
CA GLY A 244 0.82 -12.76 6.87
C GLY A 244 1.20 -12.87 5.40
N MET A 245 1.11 -11.75 4.71
CA MET A 245 1.44 -11.57 3.31
C MET A 245 2.61 -10.60 3.21
N LEU A 246 3.67 -10.97 2.48
CA LEU A 246 4.77 -10.06 2.14
C LEU A 246 4.66 -9.69 0.67
N PHE A 247 4.58 -8.38 0.41
CA PHE A 247 4.71 -7.79 -0.90
C PHE A 247 6.07 -7.10 -1.00
N CYS A 248 6.99 -7.71 -1.73
CA CYS A 248 8.33 -7.15 -1.95
C CYS A 248 8.67 -7.30 -3.44
N PRO A 249 8.47 -6.26 -4.25
CA PRO A 249 8.59 -6.33 -5.71
C PRO A 249 9.93 -6.85 -6.22
N LYS A 250 11.03 -6.55 -5.52
CA LYS A 250 12.37 -7.08 -5.84
C LYS A 250 12.48 -8.61 -5.71
N ILE A 251 11.72 -9.21 -4.80
CA ILE A 251 11.66 -10.67 -4.62
C ILE A 251 10.59 -11.27 -5.54
N ASN A 252 9.41 -10.66 -5.55
CA ASN A 252 8.29 -11.04 -6.39
C ASN A 252 7.34 -9.84 -6.58
N HIS A 253 7.26 -9.30 -7.80
CA HIS A 253 6.38 -8.18 -8.13
C HIS A 253 5.01 -8.63 -8.69
N ASN A 254 4.80 -9.93 -8.89
CA ASN A 254 3.57 -10.47 -9.48
C ASN A 254 2.61 -11.05 -8.45
N LYS A 255 3.10 -11.41 -7.26
CA LYS A 255 2.27 -11.98 -6.19
C LYS A 255 2.84 -11.76 -4.80
N ALA A 256 1.94 -11.68 -3.83
CA ALA A 256 2.29 -11.75 -2.43
C ALA A 256 2.88 -13.11 -2.05
N ILE A 257 3.78 -13.10 -1.07
CA ILE A 257 4.33 -14.29 -0.41
C ILE A 257 3.55 -14.53 0.87
N ILE A 258 2.88 -15.67 0.98
CA ILE A 258 2.07 -16.02 2.16
C ILE A 258 2.94 -16.81 3.14
N ILE A 259 2.95 -16.39 4.41
CA ILE A 259 3.71 -17.02 5.49
C ILE A 259 2.76 -17.33 6.64
N LYS A 260 2.69 -18.58 7.07
CA LYS A 260 1.90 -19.00 8.24
C LYS A 260 2.62 -18.64 9.52
N GLU A 261 2.02 -17.76 10.31
CA GLU A 261 2.51 -17.30 11.60
C GLU A 261 1.42 -16.49 12.32
N ASN A 262 1.18 -16.81 13.58
CA ASN A 262 0.11 -16.22 14.38
C ASN A 262 0.61 -14.99 15.15
N ASP A 263 1.89 -14.97 15.52
CA ASP A 263 2.50 -13.85 16.25
C ASP A 263 3.17 -12.86 15.30
N GLY A 264 2.85 -11.57 15.41
CA GLY A 264 3.37 -10.58 14.47
C GLY A 264 4.89 -10.36 14.55
N GLU A 265 5.50 -10.54 15.72
CA GLU A 265 6.96 -10.51 15.86
C GLU A 265 7.60 -11.77 15.27
N GLY A 266 6.99 -12.93 15.51
CA GLY A 266 7.33 -14.18 14.84
C GLY A 266 7.26 -14.07 13.31
N PHE A 267 6.25 -13.38 12.79
CA PHE A 267 6.06 -13.18 11.36
C PHE A 267 7.21 -12.34 10.78
N ALA A 268 7.54 -11.21 11.43
CA ALA A 268 8.67 -10.39 11.02
C ALA A 268 10.02 -11.12 11.09
N LYS A 269 10.22 -11.98 12.11
CA LYS A 269 11.41 -12.84 12.22
C LYS A 269 11.48 -13.87 11.11
N LYS A 270 10.36 -14.49 10.76
CA LYS A 270 10.27 -15.44 9.62
C LYS A 270 10.59 -14.75 8.30
N VAL A 271 10.01 -13.58 8.04
CA VAL A 271 10.32 -12.77 6.85
C VAL A 271 11.82 -12.48 6.77
N TRP A 272 12.44 -12.03 7.86
CA TRP A 272 13.89 -11.82 7.90
C TRP A 272 14.68 -13.11 7.64
N SER A 273 14.32 -14.21 8.29
CA SER A 273 15.05 -15.48 8.15
C SER A 273 15.06 -16.01 6.71
N LEU A 274 13.91 -15.92 6.02
CA LEU A 274 13.68 -16.47 4.70
C LEU A 274 14.13 -15.55 3.57
N TYR A 275 13.90 -14.25 3.73
CA TYR A 275 14.00 -13.27 2.64
C TYR A 275 15.00 -12.16 2.91
N LYS A 276 15.59 -12.10 4.12
CA LYS A 276 16.49 -11.02 4.54
C LYS A 276 15.87 -9.62 4.42
N ILE A 277 14.55 -9.54 4.57
CA ILE A 277 13.82 -8.27 4.62
C ILE A 277 13.54 -7.91 6.09
N ALA A 278 14.18 -6.85 6.55
CA ALA A 278 13.94 -6.25 7.86
C ALA A 278 12.61 -5.50 7.84
N LEU A 279 11.71 -5.77 8.78
CA LEU A 279 10.41 -5.11 8.86
C LEU A 279 10.29 -4.20 10.09
N GLU A 280 9.56 -3.10 9.92
CA GLU A 280 9.09 -2.23 11.00
C GLU A 280 7.58 -2.03 10.98
N GLY A 281 7.00 -1.76 12.15
CA GLY A 281 5.60 -1.40 12.30
C GLY A 281 5.02 -1.83 13.65
N ILE A 282 3.70 -1.76 13.77
CA ILE A 282 2.98 -2.12 14.99
C ILE A 282 2.39 -3.51 14.82
N VAL A 283 2.69 -4.41 15.75
CA VAL A 283 2.16 -5.78 15.77
C VAL A 283 1.33 -6.05 17.01
N LEU A 284 0.42 -7.02 16.90
CA LEU A 284 -0.26 -7.62 18.03
C LEU A 284 0.59 -8.78 18.57
N LYS A 285 1.06 -8.64 19.80
CA LYS A 285 1.79 -9.66 20.56
C LYS A 285 0.81 -10.36 21.52
N ASP A 286 0.90 -11.69 21.57
CA ASP A 286 0.12 -12.55 22.48
C ASP A 286 -1.42 -12.36 22.39
N GLY A 287 -1.92 -11.71 21.33
CA GLY A 287 -3.34 -11.45 21.10
C GLY A 287 -3.96 -10.27 21.87
N PHE A 288 -3.17 -9.51 22.64
CA PHE A 288 -3.69 -8.39 23.45
C PHE A 288 -2.72 -7.22 23.66
N ALA A 289 -1.43 -7.35 23.36
CA ALA A 289 -0.46 -6.28 23.57
C ALA A 289 0.01 -5.70 22.23
N PHE A 290 -0.06 -4.38 22.08
CA PHE A 290 0.55 -3.71 20.94
C PHE A 290 2.05 -3.55 21.18
N LYS A 291 2.85 -3.92 20.20
CA LYS A 291 4.29 -3.73 20.23
C LYS A 291 4.73 -3.08 18.93
N TYR A 292 5.44 -1.96 19.03
CA TYR A 292 6.22 -1.47 17.91
C TYR A 292 7.47 -2.34 17.77
N ILE A 293 7.71 -2.85 16.57
CA ILE A 293 8.89 -3.64 16.24
C ILE A 293 9.68 -2.92 15.16
N VAL A 294 10.99 -3.05 15.28
CA VAL A 294 11.92 -2.80 14.18
C VAL A 294 12.88 -3.97 14.21
N ASN A 295 12.80 -4.84 13.22
CA ASN A 295 13.73 -5.94 13.08
C ASN A 295 15.02 -5.38 12.45
N LYS A 296 15.82 -4.67 13.26
CA LYS A 296 17.13 -4.17 12.81
C LYS A 296 18.13 -5.31 12.85
N ASN A 297 19.04 -5.32 11.88
CA ASN A 297 20.28 -6.09 11.96
C ASN A 297 21.09 -5.65 13.18
#